data_AF-A0A1Q4UMI2-F1
#
_entry.id   AF-A0A1Q4UMI2-F1
#
_cell.length_a   1.000
_cell.length_b   1.000
_cell.length_c   1.000
_cell.angle_alpha   90.00
_cell.angle_beta   90.00
_cell.angle_gamma   90.00
#
_symmetry.space_group_name_H-M   'P 1'
#
loop_
_entity.id
_entity.type
_entity.pdbx_description
1 polymer ?
#
loop_
_entity_poly.entity_id
_entity_poly.type
_entity_poly.pdbx_seq_one_letter_code
_entity_poly.pdbx_strand_id
1 'polypeptide(L)'
;MMIAACQTGYRTKTFVIAGLLAASLWGLGACNKPHADFAYIPELAEHAITLPDGHQIYVQKFEVTIAQWNACHNDGACTEELRPPAGHDAARTPATGLNFSDVSQYLAWINHKSRHSFRLPTSQEWTFMAKPVLPEKADPIFTDPDLRWASAYLTKGLAPRALKDQGAFSTSPEGIADLDGSVWEWTGDCYAGSGVSSNPEKCPAYYVGGEHIAVIPFLVRDPARGGCAVGTPPAHLGFRLVTDEKPA
;
A
#
# COMPACT_ATOMS: atom_id res chain seq x y z
N MET A 1 -36.89 62.12 -45.92
CA MET A 1 -36.68 63.16 -46.95
C MET A 1 -35.29 62.93 -47.54
N MET A 2 -35.25 62.63 -48.84
CA MET A 2 -34.11 62.65 -49.79
C MET A 2 -32.95 61.64 -49.56
N ILE A 3 -32.82 60.63 -50.44
CA ILE A 3 -31.89 60.53 -51.61
C ILE A 3 -30.46 60.20 -51.13
N ALA A 4 -30.01 58.94 -51.23
CA ALA A 4 -29.35 58.29 -52.38
C ALA A 4 -27.88 58.68 -52.62
N ALA A 5 -27.09 57.61 -52.82
CA ALA A 5 -26.02 57.48 -53.83
C ALA A 5 -24.74 58.32 -53.65
N CYS A 6 -23.54 57.95 -54.11
CA CYS A 6 -22.94 56.76 -54.75
C CYS A 6 -21.44 57.12 -54.98
N GLN A 7 -20.66 56.15 -55.48
CA GLN A 7 -19.39 56.28 -56.22
C GLN A 7 -18.09 56.38 -55.38
N THR A 8 -17.27 55.31 -55.30
CA THR A 8 -16.17 54.89 -56.21
C THR A 8 -15.03 55.90 -56.39
N GLY A 9 -13.82 55.50 -55.95
CA GLY A 9 -12.56 56.16 -56.27
C GLY A 9 -11.36 55.29 -55.89
N TYR A 10 -10.57 54.91 -56.88
CA TYR A 10 -9.47 53.93 -56.85
C TYR A 10 -8.10 54.64 -56.70
N ARG A 11 -7.08 53.92 -56.19
CA ARG A 11 -5.62 54.24 -56.10
C ARG A 11 -5.22 55.33 -55.09
N THR A 12 -4.18 55.20 -54.26
CA THR A 12 -2.81 54.74 -54.55
C THR A 12 -2.06 54.37 -53.27
N LYS A 13 -1.02 53.54 -53.42
CA LYS A 13 -0.11 52.93 -52.43
C LYS A 13 0.44 53.87 -51.35
N THR A 14 0.49 53.40 -50.09
CA THR A 14 1.67 53.60 -49.21
C THR A 14 1.75 52.43 -48.22
N PHE A 15 2.90 51.76 -48.23
CA PHE A 15 3.22 50.65 -47.33
C PHE A 15 3.43 51.18 -45.91
N VAL A 16 2.69 50.63 -44.94
CA VAL A 16 3.11 50.61 -43.53
C VAL A 16 3.01 49.15 -43.09
N ILE A 17 4.16 48.50 -43.02
CA ILE A 17 4.29 47.14 -42.47
C ILE A 17 4.15 47.28 -40.95
N ALA A 18 2.93 47.08 -40.44
CA ALA A 18 2.71 46.89 -39.01
C ALA A 18 3.16 45.47 -38.65
N GLY A 19 4.36 45.37 -38.06
CA GLY A 19 4.85 44.13 -37.46
C GLY A 19 3.97 43.75 -36.28
N LEU A 20 3.08 42.78 -36.47
CA LEU A 20 2.38 42.09 -35.39
C LEU A 20 3.38 41.13 -34.73
N LEU A 21 3.98 41.57 -33.63
CA LEU A 21 4.61 40.66 -32.66
C LEU A 21 3.48 39.87 -31.98
N ALA A 22 3.08 38.77 -32.61
CA ALA A 22 2.33 37.72 -31.92
C ALA A 22 3.30 37.03 -30.97
N ALA A 23 3.38 37.54 -29.73
CA ALA A 23 4.04 36.84 -28.64
C ALA A 23 3.19 35.60 -28.31
N SER A 24 3.49 34.49 -28.98
CA SER A 24 2.94 33.18 -28.66
C SER A 24 3.51 32.74 -27.32
N LEU A 25 2.80 33.09 -26.24
CA LEU A 25 3.03 32.55 -24.91
C LEU A 25 2.60 31.08 -24.89
N TRP A 26 3.43 30.20 -25.45
CA TRP A 26 3.43 28.78 -25.10
C TRP A 26 4.13 28.66 -23.75
N GLY A 27 3.46 29.15 -22.71
CA GLY A 27 3.78 28.77 -21.34
C GLY A 27 3.43 27.30 -21.20
N LEU A 28 4.41 26.44 -21.45
CA LEU A 28 4.42 25.05 -21.04
C LEU A 28 4.04 25.00 -19.56
N GLY A 29 2.78 24.67 -19.28
CA GLY A 29 2.37 24.15 -17.99
C GLY A 29 3.04 22.79 -17.81
N ALA A 30 4.35 22.80 -17.53
CA ALA A 30 4.99 21.66 -16.91
C ALA A 30 4.33 21.55 -15.54
N CYS A 31 3.41 20.60 -15.40
CA CYS A 31 3.00 20.10 -14.09
C CYS A 31 4.28 19.67 -13.38
N ASN A 32 4.82 20.55 -12.55
CA ASN A 32 6.00 20.29 -11.74
C ASN A 32 5.57 19.25 -10.71
N LYS A 33 5.58 17.96 -11.09
CA LYS A 33 5.33 16.88 -10.15
C LYS A 33 6.39 17.04 -9.05
N PRO A 34 6.00 17.17 -7.77
CA PRO A 34 6.98 17.25 -6.71
C PRO A 34 7.85 16.00 -6.74
N HIS A 35 9.16 16.18 -6.79
CA HIS A 35 10.11 15.07 -6.72
C HIS A 35 10.01 14.36 -5.38
N ALA A 36 10.18 13.04 -5.40
CA ALA A 36 10.17 12.24 -4.19
C ALA A 36 11.26 12.70 -3.20
N ASP A 37 10.93 12.65 -1.91
CA ASP A 37 11.90 12.85 -0.83
C ASP A 37 12.51 11.51 -0.44
N PHE A 38 13.68 11.21 -1.00
CA PHE A 38 14.34 9.93 -0.78
C PHE A 38 14.73 9.65 0.68
N ALA A 39 14.73 10.66 1.56
CA ALA A 39 14.90 10.43 3.00
C ALA A 39 13.73 9.65 3.62
N TYR A 40 12.56 9.66 2.98
CA TYR A 40 11.33 9.00 3.42
C TYR A 40 10.87 7.89 2.48
N ILE A 41 11.64 7.56 1.43
CA ILE A 41 11.36 6.39 0.60
C ILE A 41 11.93 5.16 1.32
N PRO A 42 11.09 4.15 1.65
CA PRO A 42 11.57 2.94 2.29
C PRO A 42 12.38 2.08 1.29
N GLU A 43 13.13 1.11 1.80
CA GLU A 43 13.76 0.10 0.93
C GLU A 43 12.68 -0.68 0.18
N LEU A 44 12.71 -0.58 -1.15
CA LEU A 44 11.84 -1.34 -2.04
C LEU A 44 12.53 -2.64 -2.46
N ALA A 45 11.73 -3.65 -2.80
CA ALA A 45 12.19 -4.88 -3.39
C ALA A 45 12.96 -4.60 -4.70
N GLU A 46 13.90 -5.47 -5.02
CA GLU A 46 14.82 -5.33 -6.14
C GLU A 46 14.09 -5.24 -7.49
N HIS A 47 12.96 -5.92 -7.63
CA HIS A 47 12.16 -5.94 -8.85
C HIS A 47 10.69 -5.57 -8.56
N ALA A 48 10.06 -4.88 -9.52
CA ALA A 48 8.63 -4.64 -9.48
C ALA A 48 7.85 -5.94 -9.70
N ILE A 49 6.71 -6.06 -9.02
CA ILE A 49 5.75 -7.16 -9.24
C ILE A 49 4.91 -6.80 -10.45
N THR A 50 4.89 -7.68 -11.46
CA THR A 50 3.99 -7.54 -12.61
C THR A 50 2.73 -8.37 -12.37
N LEU A 51 1.61 -7.69 -12.16
CA LEU A 51 0.31 -8.30 -11.91
C LEU A 51 -0.28 -8.95 -13.18
N PRO A 52 -1.29 -9.83 -13.06
CA PRO A 52 -1.89 -10.52 -14.21
C PRO A 52 -2.49 -9.60 -15.30
N ASP A 53 -2.88 -8.38 -14.94
CA ASP A 53 -3.38 -7.36 -15.86
C ASP A 53 -2.27 -6.54 -16.54
N GLY A 54 -1.00 -6.83 -16.21
CA GLY A 54 0.18 -6.15 -16.73
C GLY A 54 0.59 -4.90 -15.95
N HIS A 55 -0.17 -4.50 -14.93
CA HIS A 55 0.20 -3.40 -14.06
C HIS A 55 1.40 -3.77 -13.19
N GLN A 56 2.28 -2.82 -12.93
CA GLN A 56 3.43 -3.01 -12.06
C GLN A 56 3.23 -2.29 -10.73
N ILE A 57 3.53 -2.99 -9.65
CA ILE A 57 3.61 -2.40 -8.32
C ILE A 57 5.03 -2.56 -7.76
N TYR A 58 5.47 -1.55 -7.03
CA TYR A 58 6.73 -1.55 -6.30
C TYR A 58 6.43 -1.76 -4.84
N VAL A 59 7.05 -2.77 -4.24
CA VAL A 59 6.71 -3.25 -2.90
C VAL A 59 7.84 -2.91 -1.94
N GLN A 60 7.49 -2.44 -0.74
CA GLN A 60 8.46 -2.31 0.34
C GLN A 60 9.02 -3.70 0.69
N LYS A 61 10.35 -3.80 0.74
CA LYS A 61 11.06 -5.06 0.88
C LYS A 61 10.70 -5.81 2.16
N PHE A 62 10.66 -5.08 3.27
CA PHE A 62 10.32 -5.55 4.61
C PHE A 62 9.06 -4.84 5.10
N GLU A 63 8.42 -5.37 6.15
CA GLU A 63 7.37 -4.67 6.87
C GLU A 63 7.89 -3.32 7.42
N VAL A 64 6.97 -2.40 7.67
CA VAL A 64 7.30 -1.15 8.35
C VAL A 64 7.91 -1.46 9.71
N THR A 65 9.07 -0.88 10.02
CA THR A 65 9.79 -1.13 11.28
C THR A 65 9.36 -0.20 12.40
N ILE A 66 9.68 -0.57 13.65
CA ILE A 66 9.43 0.27 14.82
C ILE A 66 10.12 1.63 14.68
N ALA A 67 11.33 1.71 14.14
CA ALA A 67 12.03 2.97 13.93
C ALA A 67 11.33 3.85 12.87
N GLN A 68 10.86 3.25 11.78
CA GLN A 68 10.08 3.96 10.76
C GLN A 68 8.77 4.50 11.33
N TRP A 69 8.02 3.66 12.04
CA TRP A 69 6.81 4.07 12.76
C TRP A 69 7.10 5.20 13.77
N ASN A 70 8.14 5.06 14.57
CA ASN A 70 8.47 6.06 15.59
C ASN A 70 8.96 7.39 14.98
N ALA A 71 9.44 7.43 13.73
CA ALA A 71 9.67 8.69 13.03
C ALA A 71 8.34 9.45 12.80
N CYS A 72 7.27 8.75 12.45
CA CYS A 72 5.91 9.33 12.38
C CYS A 72 5.42 9.81 13.75
N HIS A 73 5.68 9.03 14.81
CA HIS A 73 5.34 9.42 16.18
C HIS A 73 6.07 10.67 16.63
N ASN A 74 7.38 10.74 16.39
CA ASN A 74 8.23 11.88 16.76
C ASN A 74 7.85 13.17 16.01
N ASP A 75 7.32 13.05 14.79
CA ASP A 75 6.74 14.17 14.03
C ASP A 75 5.33 14.56 14.52
N GLY A 76 4.77 13.85 15.51
CA GLY A 76 3.45 14.10 16.09
C GLY A 76 2.27 13.61 15.24
N ALA A 77 2.53 12.83 14.19
CA ALA A 77 1.49 12.36 13.26
C ALA A 77 0.92 10.98 13.63
N CYS A 78 1.70 10.12 14.28
CA CYS A 78 1.26 8.81 14.77
C CYS A 78 1.11 8.83 16.30
N THR A 79 -0.04 8.35 16.79
CA THR A 79 -0.38 8.45 18.22
C THR A 79 0.47 7.54 19.11
N GLU A 80 0.68 6.29 18.69
CA GLU A 80 1.34 5.27 19.51
C GLU A 80 2.87 5.38 19.42
N GLU A 81 3.57 5.30 20.56
CA GLU A 81 5.01 5.05 20.60
C GLU A 81 5.25 3.54 20.71
N LEU A 82 6.03 2.97 19.80
CA LEU A 82 6.37 1.55 19.85
C LEU A 82 7.75 1.32 20.47
N ARG A 83 7.87 0.25 21.26
CA ARG A 83 9.15 -0.16 21.87
C ARG A 83 9.52 -1.56 21.39
N PRO A 84 10.78 -1.78 20.96
CA PRO A 84 11.21 -3.11 20.56
C PRO A 84 11.21 -4.05 21.76
N PRO A 85 10.92 -5.36 21.57
CA PRO A 85 11.14 -6.36 22.60
C PRO A 85 12.59 -6.37 23.09
N ALA A 86 12.82 -6.89 24.30
CA ALA A 86 14.16 -6.95 24.88
C ALA A 86 15.13 -7.73 23.97
N GLY A 87 16.27 -7.11 23.65
CA GLY A 87 17.30 -7.69 22.79
C GLY A 87 17.09 -7.50 21.29
N HIS A 88 16.03 -6.80 20.88
CA HIS A 88 15.74 -6.47 19.48
C HIS A 88 16.05 -4.99 19.16
N ASP A 89 16.39 -4.72 17.90
CA ASP A 89 16.66 -3.37 17.39
C ASP A 89 15.42 -2.79 16.70
N ALA A 90 14.95 -1.64 17.16
CA ALA A 90 13.82 -0.93 16.56
C ALA A 90 13.98 -0.67 15.05
N ALA A 91 15.21 -0.52 14.55
CA ALA A 91 15.48 -0.32 13.13
C ALA A 91 15.18 -1.55 12.27
N ARG A 92 15.12 -2.74 12.88
CA ARG A 92 14.93 -4.02 12.19
C ARG A 92 13.67 -4.75 12.62
N THR A 93 13.10 -4.42 13.77
CA THR A 93 11.90 -5.09 14.27
C THR A 93 10.66 -4.53 13.57
N PRO A 94 9.77 -5.38 13.01
CA PRO A 94 8.50 -4.95 12.46
C PRO A 94 7.63 -4.21 13.50
N ALA A 95 7.03 -3.09 13.07
CA ALA A 95 6.04 -2.37 13.83
C ALA A 95 4.74 -3.18 13.90
N THR A 96 4.42 -3.68 15.08
CA THR A 96 3.24 -4.53 15.30
C THR A 96 2.40 -4.01 16.47
N GLY A 97 1.18 -4.53 16.62
CA GLY A 97 0.25 -4.05 17.63
C GLY A 97 -0.49 -2.78 17.21
N LEU A 98 -0.62 -2.58 15.90
CA LEU A 98 -1.25 -1.41 15.28
C LEU A 98 -2.59 -1.82 14.66
N ASN A 99 -3.62 -1.03 14.91
CA ASN A 99 -4.91 -1.24 14.24
C ASN A 99 -4.95 -0.51 12.90
N PHE A 100 -6.03 -0.69 12.12
CA PHE A 100 -6.12 -0.07 10.81
C PHE A 100 -6.13 1.47 10.86
N SER A 101 -6.72 2.05 11.91
CA SER A 101 -6.71 3.51 12.12
C SER A 101 -5.32 4.05 12.45
N ASP A 102 -4.48 3.27 13.12
CA ASP A 102 -3.07 3.59 13.38
C ASP A 102 -2.29 3.57 12.06
N VAL A 103 -2.46 2.50 11.26
CA VAL A 103 -1.83 2.39 9.93
C VAL A 103 -2.24 3.54 9.01
N SER A 104 -3.49 3.99 9.07
CA SER A 104 -3.99 5.13 8.29
C SER A 104 -3.27 6.45 8.64
N GLN A 105 -2.88 6.67 9.90
CA GLN A 105 -2.06 7.83 10.30
C GLN A 105 -0.68 7.78 9.64
N TYR A 106 -0.04 6.61 9.66
CA TYR A 106 1.26 6.42 9.04
C TYR A 106 1.22 6.62 7.52
N LEU A 107 0.18 6.10 6.85
CA LEU A 107 -0.04 6.33 5.42
C LEU A 107 -0.17 7.83 5.11
N ALA A 108 -0.98 8.57 5.87
CA ALA A 108 -1.11 10.01 5.67
C ALA A 108 0.24 10.74 5.83
N TRP A 109 1.01 10.38 6.87
CA TRP A 109 2.32 10.96 7.15
C TRP A 109 3.34 10.63 6.06
N ILE A 110 3.53 9.36 5.70
CA ILE A 110 4.57 8.94 4.75
C ILE A 110 4.31 9.54 3.36
N ASN A 111 3.05 9.61 2.93
CA ASN A 111 2.67 10.23 1.66
C ASN A 111 3.02 11.73 1.64
N HIS A 112 2.76 12.43 2.75
CA HIS A 112 3.10 13.84 2.88
C HIS A 112 4.62 14.07 2.88
N LYS A 113 5.36 13.30 3.68
CA LYS A 113 6.80 13.47 3.87
C LYS A 113 7.61 13.06 2.63
N SER A 114 7.28 11.92 2.05
CA SER A 114 7.97 11.40 0.85
C SER A 114 7.56 12.13 -0.43
N ARG A 115 6.45 12.88 -0.43
CA ARG A 115 5.83 13.45 -1.64
C ARG A 115 5.61 12.39 -2.73
N HIS A 116 5.34 11.16 -2.30
CA HIS A 116 5.16 10.00 -3.17
C HIS A 116 3.99 9.16 -2.68
N SER A 117 3.24 8.59 -3.63
CA SER A 117 1.99 7.88 -3.35
C SER A 117 2.24 6.45 -2.88
N PHE A 118 2.16 6.22 -1.57
CA PHE A 118 2.15 4.90 -0.95
C PHE A 118 0.76 4.52 -0.47
N ARG A 119 0.45 3.22 -0.58
CA ARG A 119 -0.78 2.60 -0.09
C ARG A 119 -0.48 1.23 0.51
N LEU A 120 -1.49 0.64 1.14
CA LEU A 120 -1.46 -0.80 1.44
C LEU A 120 -1.69 -1.59 0.14
N PRO A 121 -1.13 -2.81 0.04
CA PRO A 121 -1.52 -3.73 -1.01
C PRO A 121 -3.01 -4.08 -0.86
N THR A 122 -3.65 -4.42 -1.96
CA THR A 122 -4.89 -5.20 -1.92
C THR A 122 -4.58 -6.63 -1.48
N SER A 123 -5.54 -7.32 -0.91
CA SER A 123 -5.51 -8.75 -0.60
C SER A 123 -5.16 -9.61 -1.83
N GLN A 124 -5.58 -9.20 -3.03
CA GLN A 124 -5.21 -9.87 -4.27
C GLN A 124 -3.74 -9.66 -4.64
N GLU A 125 -3.25 -8.42 -4.55
CA GLU A 125 -1.82 -8.11 -4.73
C GLU A 125 -0.96 -8.83 -3.71
N TRP A 126 -1.38 -8.83 -2.44
CA TRP A 126 -0.70 -9.52 -1.36
C TRP A 126 -0.60 -11.02 -1.60
N THR A 127 -1.73 -11.64 -1.95
CA THR A 127 -1.77 -13.08 -2.29
C THR A 127 -0.85 -13.39 -3.47
N PHE A 128 -0.83 -12.52 -4.48
CA PHE A 128 0.00 -12.71 -5.66
C PHE A 128 1.49 -12.66 -5.33
N MET A 129 1.94 -11.64 -4.59
CA MET A 129 3.35 -11.46 -4.24
C MET A 129 3.85 -12.48 -3.21
N ALA A 130 2.99 -13.00 -2.33
CA ALA A 130 3.35 -13.99 -1.32
C ALA A 130 3.40 -15.43 -1.84
N LYS A 131 2.70 -15.72 -2.95
CA LYS A 131 2.59 -17.07 -3.52
C LYS A 131 3.92 -17.83 -3.68
N PRO A 132 5.04 -17.23 -4.12
CA PRO A 132 6.30 -17.96 -4.32
C PRO A 132 6.96 -18.46 -3.02
N VAL A 133 6.63 -17.88 -1.87
CA VAL A 133 7.29 -18.17 -0.59
C VAL A 133 6.35 -18.79 0.45
N LEU A 134 5.04 -18.64 0.29
CA LEU A 134 4.09 -19.31 1.17
C LEU A 134 4.17 -20.83 1.01
N PRO A 135 4.06 -21.60 2.12
CA PRO A 135 4.06 -23.05 2.06
C PRO A 135 2.89 -23.55 1.22
N GLU A 136 3.09 -24.67 0.50
CA GLU A 136 2.01 -25.33 -0.20
C GLU A 136 0.89 -25.69 0.77
N LYS A 137 -0.35 -25.44 0.35
CA LYS A 137 -1.52 -25.80 1.14
C LYS A 137 -1.51 -27.31 1.37
N ALA A 138 -1.42 -27.72 2.63
CA ALA A 138 -1.46 -29.13 2.99
C ALA A 138 -2.74 -29.78 2.48
N ASP A 139 -2.60 -31.01 1.97
CA ASP A 139 -3.75 -31.81 1.58
C ASP A 139 -4.69 -32.00 2.78
N PRO A 140 -6.01 -31.87 2.58
CA PRO A 140 -6.97 -32.06 3.66
C PRO A 140 -6.90 -33.50 4.15
N ILE A 141 -6.54 -33.67 5.43
CA ILE A 141 -6.51 -34.99 6.08
C ILE A 141 -7.92 -35.55 6.31
N PHE A 142 -8.92 -34.66 6.39
CA PHE A 142 -10.33 -35.00 6.42
C PHE A 142 -10.95 -34.69 5.06
N THR A 143 -11.31 -35.75 4.33
CA THR A 143 -11.94 -35.66 3.00
C THR A 143 -13.46 -35.69 3.06
N ASP A 144 -14.03 -36.13 4.18
CA ASP A 144 -15.46 -36.05 4.47
C ASP A 144 -15.91 -34.57 4.45
N PRO A 145 -16.92 -34.19 3.64
CA PRO A 145 -17.42 -32.82 3.58
C PRO A 145 -17.76 -32.20 4.95
N ASP A 146 -18.27 -33.00 5.89
CA ASP A 146 -18.70 -32.53 7.22
C ASP A 146 -17.52 -32.30 8.18
N LEU A 147 -16.35 -32.89 7.88
CA LEU A 147 -15.13 -32.79 8.69
C LEU A 147 -14.01 -32.02 7.99
N ARG A 148 -14.17 -31.66 6.71
CA ARG A 148 -13.13 -30.99 5.92
C ARG A 148 -12.66 -29.68 6.56
N TRP A 149 -13.54 -28.97 7.26
CA TRP A 149 -13.22 -27.75 8.00
C TRP A 149 -12.12 -27.98 9.06
N ALA A 150 -12.04 -29.17 9.65
CA ALA A 150 -11.05 -29.48 10.68
C ALA A 150 -9.61 -29.50 10.12
N SER A 151 -9.45 -29.71 8.80
CA SER A 151 -8.14 -29.61 8.15
C SER A 151 -7.59 -28.17 8.13
N ALA A 152 -8.42 -27.15 8.42
CA ALA A 152 -7.95 -25.77 8.59
C ALA A 152 -7.14 -25.55 9.88
N TYR A 153 -7.14 -26.51 10.81
CA TYR A 153 -6.37 -26.47 12.06
C TYR A 153 -5.04 -27.24 11.97
N LEU A 154 -4.61 -27.62 10.77
CA LEU A 154 -3.28 -28.19 10.56
C LEU A 154 -2.22 -27.13 10.85
N THR A 155 -1.34 -27.40 11.82
CA THR A 155 -0.28 -26.48 12.28
C THR A 155 1.11 -26.84 11.75
N LYS A 156 1.22 -27.87 10.91
CA LYS A 156 2.51 -28.32 10.37
C LYS A 156 2.99 -27.32 9.31
N GLY A 157 4.23 -26.85 9.45
CA GLY A 157 4.84 -25.92 8.51
C GLY A 157 4.52 -24.45 8.78
N LEU A 158 3.85 -24.13 9.89
CA LEU A 158 3.63 -22.76 10.32
C LEU A 158 4.92 -22.13 10.85
N ALA A 159 5.10 -20.84 10.59
CA ALA A 159 6.22 -20.07 11.10
C ALA A 159 6.20 -20.02 12.65
N PRO A 160 7.35 -19.89 13.32
CA PRO A 160 7.39 -19.65 14.75
C PRO A 160 6.57 -18.39 15.09
N ARG A 161 5.70 -18.50 16.10
CA ARG A 161 4.86 -17.38 16.57
C ARG A 161 5.63 -16.21 17.18
N ALA A 162 6.92 -16.35 17.45
CA ALA A 162 7.70 -15.27 18.03
C ALA A 162 7.96 -14.21 16.97
N LEU A 163 7.82 -12.93 17.32
CA LEU A 163 8.27 -11.83 16.49
C LEU A 163 9.77 -11.99 16.20
N LYS A 164 10.14 -11.77 14.94
CA LYS A 164 11.53 -11.76 14.49
C LYS A 164 11.86 -10.41 13.89
N ASP A 165 13.15 -10.10 13.84
CA ASP A 165 13.64 -8.97 13.06
C ASP A 165 13.47 -9.26 11.57
N GLN A 166 13.36 -8.21 10.77
CA GLN A 166 13.26 -8.30 9.32
C GLN A 166 14.42 -9.11 8.70
N GLY A 167 14.10 -9.84 7.65
CA GLY A 167 14.97 -10.76 6.91
C GLY A 167 15.20 -12.09 7.62
N ALA A 168 14.29 -12.51 8.51
CA ALA A 168 14.42 -13.76 9.25
C ALA A 168 13.82 -14.96 8.50
N PHE A 169 13.00 -14.71 7.49
CA PHE A 169 12.29 -15.73 6.73
C PHE A 169 12.63 -15.67 5.23
N SER A 170 11.79 -16.26 4.39
CA SER A 170 12.05 -16.42 2.97
C SER A 170 12.05 -15.07 2.26
N THR A 171 12.69 -15.04 1.09
CA THR A 171 12.68 -13.88 0.18
C THR A 171 12.14 -14.32 -1.18
N SER A 172 11.18 -13.57 -1.72
CA SER A 172 10.59 -13.85 -3.03
C SER A 172 11.60 -13.61 -4.17
N PRO A 173 11.36 -14.15 -5.37
CA PRO A 173 12.21 -13.88 -6.54
C PRO A 173 12.38 -12.39 -6.87
N GLU A 174 11.35 -11.59 -6.58
CA GLU A 174 11.35 -10.14 -6.78
C GLU A 174 12.07 -9.39 -5.65
N GLY A 175 12.38 -10.08 -4.55
CA GLY A 175 13.17 -9.55 -3.45
C GLY A 175 12.38 -9.24 -2.17
N ILE A 176 11.09 -9.58 -2.12
CA ILE A 176 10.24 -9.24 -0.97
C ILE A 176 10.48 -10.27 0.14
N ALA A 177 10.81 -9.81 1.34
CA ALA A 177 11.12 -10.68 2.47
C ALA A 177 9.94 -10.83 3.44
N ASP A 178 9.97 -11.93 4.20
CA ASP A 178 9.16 -12.20 5.40
C ASP A 178 7.65 -12.39 5.17
N LEU A 179 7.20 -12.56 3.93
CA LEU A 179 5.79 -12.85 3.63
C LEU A 179 5.29 -14.19 4.22
N ASP A 180 6.20 -15.10 4.57
CA ASP A 180 5.92 -16.39 5.19
C ASP A 180 6.04 -16.41 6.72
N GLY A 181 6.16 -15.25 7.38
CA GLY A 181 5.96 -15.12 8.83
C GLY A 181 6.83 -14.05 9.50
N SER A 182 6.68 -13.75 10.79
CA SER A 182 5.57 -14.11 11.69
C SER A 182 4.54 -12.99 11.82
N VAL A 183 4.63 -11.97 10.96
CA VAL A 183 3.77 -10.80 10.96
C VAL A 183 2.66 -10.98 9.94
N TRP A 184 1.43 -10.78 10.38
CA TRP A 184 0.31 -10.59 9.48
C TRP A 184 0.21 -9.13 9.08
N GLU A 185 -0.26 -8.88 7.87
CA GLU A 185 -0.19 -7.57 7.26
C GLU A 185 -1.56 -7.05 6.87
N TRP A 186 -1.84 -5.82 7.28
CA TRP A 186 -3.02 -5.10 6.82
C TRP A 186 -3.01 -4.91 5.30
N THR A 187 -4.14 -5.17 4.67
CA THR A 187 -4.41 -4.86 3.26
C THR A 187 -5.48 -3.78 3.14
N GLY A 188 -5.56 -3.11 1.99
CA GLY A 188 -6.51 -2.03 1.75
C GLY A 188 -7.96 -2.46 1.50
N ASP A 189 -8.23 -3.77 1.37
CA ASP A 189 -9.56 -4.25 1.00
C ASP A 189 -10.52 -4.30 2.18
N CYS A 190 -11.66 -3.65 2.01
CA CYS A 190 -12.73 -3.64 2.99
C CYS A 190 -13.56 -4.94 2.97
N TYR A 191 -13.83 -5.49 4.16
CA TYR A 191 -14.81 -6.54 4.37
C TYR A 191 -16.06 -5.98 5.06
N ALA A 192 -17.19 -5.95 4.34
CA ALA A 192 -18.49 -5.49 4.85
C ALA A 192 -19.52 -6.63 5.07
N GLY A 193 -19.11 -7.89 4.90
CA GLY A 193 -20.02 -9.05 4.90
C GLY A 193 -20.68 -9.30 3.53
N SER A 194 -21.21 -10.51 3.33
CA SER A 194 -21.86 -10.89 2.08
C SER A 194 -23.17 -10.11 1.87
N GLY A 195 -23.32 -9.45 0.73
CA GLY A 195 -24.55 -8.75 0.34
C GLY A 195 -24.70 -7.32 0.85
N VAL A 196 -23.68 -6.78 1.54
CA VAL A 196 -23.64 -5.35 1.93
C VAL A 196 -22.69 -4.62 0.98
N SER A 197 -23.16 -3.54 0.35
CA SER A 197 -22.26 -2.64 -0.39
C SER A 197 -21.25 -2.05 0.59
N SER A 198 -19.97 -2.30 0.37
CA SER A 198 -18.91 -1.68 1.18
C SER A 198 -18.87 -0.18 0.87
N ASN A 199 -19.10 0.65 1.88
CA ASN A 199 -18.59 2.01 1.87
C ASN A 199 -17.17 1.95 2.43
N PRO A 200 -16.11 2.21 1.64
CA PRO A 200 -14.74 2.20 2.13
C PRO A 200 -14.53 3.13 3.34
N GLU A 201 -15.29 4.23 3.43
CA GLU A 201 -15.22 5.19 4.55
C GLU A 201 -15.80 4.65 5.86
N LYS A 202 -16.57 3.56 5.81
CA LYS A 202 -17.24 2.95 6.97
C LYS A 202 -16.95 1.46 7.04
N CYS A 203 -15.70 1.09 6.79
CA CYS A 203 -15.32 -0.30 6.77
C CYS A 203 -15.21 -0.91 8.19
N PRO A 204 -15.98 -1.96 8.52
CA PRO A 204 -15.94 -2.55 9.85
C PRO A 204 -14.77 -3.53 10.07
N ALA A 205 -14.21 -4.09 8.99
CA ALA A 205 -13.12 -5.04 9.05
C ALA A 205 -12.35 -5.04 7.72
N TYR A 206 -11.07 -5.38 7.77
CA TYR A 206 -10.23 -5.43 6.58
C TYR A 206 -9.65 -6.83 6.40
N TYR A 207 -9.32 -7.15 5.17
CA TYR A 207 -8.54 -8.33 4.88
C TYR A 207 -7.10 -8.13 5.36
N VAL A 208 -6.50 -9.20 5.87
CA VAL A 208 -5.10 -9.27 6.27
C VAL A 208 -4.43 -10.46 5.60
N GLY A 209 -3.16 -10.31 5.23
CA GLY A 209 -2.33 -11.36 4.66
C GLY A 209 -1.38 -11.97 5.69
N GLY A 210 -1.04 -13.23 5.52
CA GLY A 210 -0.11 -13.99 6.36
C GLY A 210 -0.10 -15.44 5.91
N GLU A 211 -0.12 -16.39 6.85
CA GLU A 211 -0.22 -17.83 6.53
C GLU A 211 -1.43 -18.17 5.63
N HIS A 212 -2.49 -17.37 5.72
CA HIS A 212 -3.65 -17.37 4.83
C HIS A 212 -4.24 -15.97 4.76
N ILE A 213 -5.29 -15.74 3.96
CA ILE A 213 -6.08 -14.51 4.06
C ILE A 213 -7.07 -14.64 5.21
N ALA A 214 -7.11 -13.63 6.08
CA ALA A 214 -8.08 -13.54 7.17
C ALA A 214 -8.77 -12.18 7.17
N VAL A 215 -9.81 -12.05 8.00
CA VAL A 215 -10.56 -10.81 8.21
C VAL A 215 -10.37 -10.37 9.65
N ILE A 216 -9.97 -9.12 9.85
CA ILE A 216 -9.73 -8.54 11.18
C ILE A 216 -10.55 -7.25 11.32
N PRO A 217 -11.36 -7.11 12.39
CA PRO A 217 -12.04 -5.85 12.68
C PRO A 217 -11.05 -4.68 12.81
N PHE A 218 -11.40 -3.52 12.26
CA PHE A 218 -10.48 -2.38 12.08
C PHE A 218 -9.82 -1.88 13.37
N LEU A 219 -10.41 -2.14 14.53
CA LEU A 219 -9.96 -1.70 15.87
C LEU A 219 -8.99 -2.66 16.55
N VAL A 220 -8.81 -3.87 16.01
CA VAL A 220 -7.98 -4.91 16.63
C VAL A 220 -6.50 -4.58 16.45
N ARG A 221 -5.75 -4.65 17.55
CA ARG A 221 -4.29 -4.52 17.59
C ARG A 221 -3.58 -5.85 17.83
N ASP A 222 -4.16 -6.66 18.70
CA ASP A 222 -3.69 -8.01 19.01
C ASP A 222 -4.65 -9.03 18.36
N PRO A 223 -4.28 -9.60 17.21
CA PRO A 223 -5.13 -10.54 16.51
C PRO A 223 -5.35 -11.85 17.29
N ALA A 224 -4.48 -12.18 18.24
CA ALA A 224 -4.68 -13.36 19.10
C ALA A 224 -5.82 -13.18 20.12
N ARG A 225 -6.18 -11.93 20.44
CA ARG A 225 -7.31 -11.58 21.31
C ARG A 225 -8.52 -11.04 20.54
N GLY A 226 -8.35 -10.76 19.25
CA GLY A 226 -9.30 -10.02 18.42
C GLY A 226 -10.31 -10.86 17.61
N GLY A 227 -10.25 -12.19 17.69
CA GLY A 227 -11.32 -13.06 17.18
C GLY A 227 -11.20 -13.52 15.72
N CYS A 228 -10.05 -14.08 15.31
CA CYS A 228 -10.02 -14.88 14.09
C CYS A 228 -10.92 -16.11 14.23
N ALA A 229 -11.90 -16.24 13.32
CA ALA A 229 -12.91 -17.29 13.38
C ALA A 229 -12.42 -18.67 12.89
N VAL A 230 -11.23 -18.75 12.27
CA VAL A 230 -10.69 -19.98 11.69
C VAL A 230 -9.18 -20.10 11.91
N GLY A 231 -8.71 -21.31 12.19
CA GLY A 231 -7.28 -21.65 12.29
C GLY A 231 -6.62 -21.26 13.61
N THR A 232 -5.29 -21.17 13.59
CA THR A 232 -4.49 -20.66 14.70
C THR A 232 -4.52 -19.12 14.63
N PRO A 233 -4.84 -18.41 15.73
CA PRO A 233 -4.88 -16.95 15.70
C PRO A 233 -3.55 -16.37 15.22
N PRO A 234 -3.56 -15.27 14.45
CA PRO A 234 -2.33 -14.61 13.99
C PRO A 234 -1.37 -14.29 15.14
N ALA A 235 -0.07 -14.25 14.82
CA ALA A 235 0.97 -14.03 15.83
C ALA A 235 1.18 -12.54 16.12
N HIS A 236 1.32 -11.73 15.08
CA HIS A 236 1.52 -10.29 15.16
C HIS A 236 0.79 -9.60 14.00
N LEU A 237 0.46 -8.32 14.16
CA LEU A 237 -0.25 -7.54 13.13
C LEU A 237 0.53 -6.25 12.85
N GLY A 238 1.04 -6.14 11.63
CA GLY A 238 1.79 -5.01 11.07
C GLY A 238 1.32 -4.72 9.66
N PHE A 239 2.19 -4.17 8.82
CA PHE A 239 1.87 -3.83 7.43
C PHE A 239 3.14 -3.52 6.62
N ARG A 240 3.01 -3.53 5.30
CA ARG A 240 4.02 -3.03 4.35
C ARG A 240 3.38 -2.12 3.32
N LEU A 241 4.20 -1.30 2.68
CA LEU A 241 3.76 -0.34 1.68
C LEU A 241 3.91 -0.89 0.25
N VAL A 242 3.04 -0.44 -0.64
CA VAL A 242 3.20 -0.55 -2.10
C VAL A 242 2.99 0.80 -2.77
N THR A 243 3.51 0.94 -3.98
CA THR A 243 3.25 2.08 -4.86
C THR A 243 3.13 1.64 -6.31
N ASP A 244 2.32 2.37 -7.08
CA ASP A 244 2.07 2.14 -8.50
C ASP A 244 3.09 2.86 -9.40
N GLU A 245 3.83 3.83 -8.85
CA GLU A 245 4.86 4.58 -9.59
C GLU A 245 6.24 4.29 -8.98
N LYS A 246 7.28 4.12 -9.80
CA LYS A 246 8.65 4.05 -9.30
C LYS A 246 9.01 5.41 -8.68
N PRO A 247 9.54 5.48 -7.43
CA PRO A 247 10.04 6.74 -6.89
C PRO A 247 11.09 7.37 -7.81
N ALA A 248 10.93 8.66 -8.12
CA ALA A 248 11.75 9.43 -9.05
C ALA A 248 11.96 10.88 -8.60
#